data_AF-A0A3B9N241-F1
#
_entry.id   AF-A0A3B9N241-F1
#
_cell.length_a   1.000
_cell.length_b   1.000
_cell.length_c   1.000
_cell.angle_alpha   90.00
_cell.angle_beta   90.00
_cell.angle_gamma   90.00
#
_symmetry.space_group_name_H-M   'P 1'
#
loop_
_entity.id
_entity.type
_entity.pdbx_description
1 polymer ?
#
loop_
_entity_poly.entity_id
_entity_poly.type
_entity_poly.pdbx_seq_one_letter_code
_entity_poly.pdbx_strand_id
1 'polypeptide(L)'
;MSIAGHIIFAVVKKKNNERGIILLNPKIGDYSRILHPGFKIDEGEDVEFLCPMCHKNLAAYDINEKLAHIIMLDENNDKHDIFFSEIAGEHCTFNISGKTIEKMGEDAEDYLDYFKRSDKYKNLL
;
A
#
# COMPACT_ATOMS: atom_id res chain seq x y z
N MET A 1 6.42 1.34 10.68
CA MET A 1 7.67 1.17 11.44
C MET A 1 8.75 0.80 10.44
N SER A 2 9.93 1.44 10.48
CA SER A 2 11.05 1.06 9.62
C SER A 2 12.17 0.40 10.42
N ILE A 3 12.71 -0.72 9.93
CA ILE A 3 13.87 -1.41 10.52
C ILE A 3 14.76 -1.89 9.38
N ALA A 4 16.08 -1.70 9.51
CA ALA A 4 17.07 -2.14 8.51
C ALA A 4 16.73 -1.71 7.07
N GLY A 5 16.22 -0.48 6.91
CA GLY A 5 15.86 0.07 5.60
C GLY A 5 14.58 -0.50 4.98
N HIS A 6 13.74 -1.22 5.73
CA HIS A 6 12.47 -1.76 5.25
C HIS A 6 11.29 -1.20 6.06
N ILE A 7 10.14 -1.04 5.41
CA ILE A 7 8.87 -0.74 6.09
C ILE A 7 8.19 -2.05 6.47
N ILE A 8 7.85 -2.20 7.75
CA ILE A 8 7.23 -3.41 8.28
C ILE A 8 5.72 -3.21 8.40
N PHE A 9 4.97 -4.21 7.94
CA PHE A 9 3.53 -4.35 8.17
C PHE A 9 3.19 -5.73 8.73
N ALA A 10 2.12 -5.79 9.53
CA ALA A 10 1.43 -7.05 9.78
C ALA A 10 0.49 -7.30 8.60
N VAL A 11 0.37 -8.55 8.17
CA VAL A 11 -0.46 -8.93 7.02
C VAL A 11 -1.40 -10.05 7.42
N VAL A 12 -2.63 -10.02 6.91
CA VAL A 12 -3.62 -11.08 7.09
C VAL A 12 -4.14 -11.52 5.73
N LYS A 13 -4.06 -12.81 5.41
CA LYS A 13 -4.67 -13.33 4.19
C LYS A 13 -6.19 -13.34 4.32
N LYS A 14 -6.91 -12.72 3.39
CA LYS A 14 -8.39 -12.70 3.46
C LYS A 14 -9.01 -14.10 3.33
N LYS A 15 -8.34 -15.00 2.60
CA LYS A 15 -8.84 -16.36 2.32
C LYS A 15 -8.96 -17.25 3.58
N ASN A 16 -8.01 -17.19 4.49
CA ASN A 16 -7.91 -18.12 5.62
C ASN A 16 -7.57 -17.45 6.97
N ASN A 17 -7.47 -16.12 7.02
CA ASN A 17 -7.06 -15.34 8.19
C ASN A 17 -5.67 -15.67 8.75
N GLU A 18 -4.82 -16.32 7.97
CA GLU A 18 -3.43 -16.57 8.33
C GLU A 18 -2.68 -15.24 8.41
N ARG A 19 -1.90 -15.07 9.48
CA ARG A 19 -1.21 -13.82 9.78
C ARG A 19 0.28 -13.96 9.56
N GLY A 20 0.89 -12.90 9.08
CA GLY A 20 2.32 -12.81 8.87
C GLY A 20 2.86 -11.41 9.05
N ILE A 21 4.15 -11.27 8.80
CA ILE A 21 4.86 -10.00 8.76
C ILE A 21 5.48 -9.88 7.36
N ILE A 22 5.32 -8.71 6.76
CA ILE A 22 5.94 -8.36 5.48
C ILE A 22 6.87 -7.16 5.69
N LEU A 23 8.00 -7.20 5.02
CA LEU A 23 8.95 -6.09 4.93
C LEU A 23 8.95 -5.61 3.48
N LEU A 24 8.59 -4.35 3.27
CA LEU A 24 8.59 -3.70 1.96
C LEU A 24 9.79 -2.76 1.84
N ASN A 25 10.27 -2.58 0.61
CA ASN A 25 11.22 -1.54 0.29
C ASN A 25 10.54 -0.15 0.40
N PRO A 26 11.14 0.83 1.12
CA PRO A 26 10.57 2.17 1.26
C PRO A 26 10.65 3.00 -0.03
N LYS A 27 11.47 2.60 -1.01
CA LYS A 27 11.58 3.29 -2.28
C LYS A 27 10.28 3.13 -3.07
N ILE A 28 9.60 4.24 -3.34
CA ILE A 28 8.33 4.19 -4.06
C ILE A 28 8.52 3.61 -5.46
N GLY A 29 7.64 2.69 -5.86
CA GLY A 29 7.74 1.93 -7.12
C GLY A 29 8.70 0.73 -7.07
N ASP A 30 9.31 0.45 -5.91
CA ASP A 30 10.05 -0.78 -5.67
C ASP A 30 9.15 -1.81 -4.96
N TYR A 31 8.75 -2.84 -5.70
CA TYR A 31 7.84 -3.89 -5.22
C TYR A 31 8.56 -5.07 -4.57
N SER A 32 9.86 -4.96 -4.30
CA SER A 32 10.60 -5.99 -3.58
C SER A 32 10.08 -6.12 -2.16
N ARG A 33 9.91 -7.38 -1.73
CA ARG A 33 9.35 -7.74 -0.43
C ARG A 33 10.10 -8.90 0.21
N ILE A 34 10.16 -8.90 1.53
CA ILE A 34 10.67 -10.00 2.33
C ILE A 34 9.51 -10.54 3.19
N LEU A 35 9.31 -11.84 3.14
CA LEU A 35 8.34 -12.59 3.92
C LEU A 35 9.06 -13.67 4.72
N HIS A 36 8.48 -14.07 5.85
CA HIS A 36 8.95 -15.27 6.56
C HIS A 36 8.78 -16.50 5.63
N PRO A 37 9.75 -17.42 5.52
CA PRO A 37 9.68 -18.57 4.59
C PRO A 37 8.44 -19.47 4.78
N GLY A 38 7.89 -19.51 6.00
CA GLY A 38 6.67 -20.24 6.33
C GLY A 38 5.37 -19.51 5.98
N PHE A 39 5.40 -18.21 5.69
CA PHE A 39 4.24 -17.40 5.33
C PHE A 39 4.30 -17.09 3.83
N LYS A 40 3.65 -17.93 3.04
CA LYS A 40 3.62 -17.83 1.57
C LYS A 40 2.36 -17.09 1.14
N ILE A 41 2.47 -16.14 0.23
CA ILE A 41 1.31 -15.47 -0.37
C ILE A 41 1.36 -15.82 -1.86
N ASP A 42 0.29 -16.41 -2.37
CA ASP A 42 0.21 -16.83 -3.78
C ASP A 42 -0.08 -15.61 -4.67
N GLU A 43 0.33 -15.65 -5.95
CA GLU A 43 -0.01 -14.58 -6.90
C GLU A 43 -1.53 -14.43 -7.04
N GLY A 44 -2.01 -13.18 -7.06
CA GLY A 44 -3.42 -12.82 -7.08
C GLY A 44 -4.13 -12.96 -5.74
N GLU A 45 -3.46 -13.39 -4.67
CA GLU A 45 -4.06 -13.48 -3.34
C GLU A 45 -4.26 -12.09 -2.72
N ASP A 46 -5.45 -11.87 -2.16
CA ASP A 46 -5.83 -10.63 -1.48
C ASP A 46 -5.45 -10.69 0.01
N VAL A 47 -4.72 -9.67 0.47
CA VAL A 47 -4.20 -9.59 1.83
C VAL A 47 -4.47 -8.22 2.45
N GLU A 48 -4.86 -8.21 3.73
CA GLU A 48 -5.03 -6.97 4.47
C GLU A 48 -3.72 -6.52 5.08
N PHE A 49 -3.34 -5.26 4.85
CA PHE A 49 -2.23 -4.64 5.56
C PHE A 49 -2.71 -4.00 6.87
N LEU A 50 -2.04 -4.36 7.96
CA LEU A 50 -2.31 -3.82 9.29
C LEU A 50 -1.10 -3.04 9.80
N CYS A 51 -1.35 -1.93 10.49
CA CYS A 51 -0.33 -1.22 11.24
C CYS A 51 0.27 -2.14 12.32
N PRO A 52 1.57 -2.42 12.34
CA PRO A 52 2.16 -3.36 13.31
C PRO A 52 2.12 -2.84 14.75
N MET A 53 1.89 -1.53 14.95
CA MET A 53 1.88 -0.91 16.27
C MET A 53 0.49 -0.92 16.91
N CYS A 54 -0.56 -0.65 16.13
CA CYS A 54 -1.93 -0.51 16.65
C CYS A 54 -2.92 -1.51 16.06
N HIS A 55 -2.49 -2.36 15.12
CA HIS A 55 -3.31 -3.34 14.40
C HIS A 55 -4.49 -2.77 13.61
N LYS A 56 -4.51 -1.45 13.39
CA LYS A 56 -5.51 -0.82 12.53
C LYS A 56 -5.32 -1.31 11.09
N ASN A 57 -6.42 -1.69 10.44
CA ASN A 57 -6.45 -2.01 9.02
C ASN A 57 -6.16 -0.74 8.19
N LEU A 58 -5.27 -0.89 7.21
CA LEU A 58 -4.79 0.18 6.34
C LEU A 58 -5.56 0.26 5.02
N ALA A 59 -6.56 -0.59 4.79
CA ALA A 59 -7.40 -0.54 3.61
C ALA A 59 -7.99 0.87 3.37
N ALA A 60 -7.85 1.33 2.14
CA ALA A 60 -8.28 2.63 1.65
C ALA A 60 -9.76 2.59 1.24
N TYR A 61 -10.65 2.36 2.21
CA TYR A 61 -12.09 2.20 1.95
C TYR A 61 -12.76 3.39 1.26
N ASP A 62 -12.16 4.58 1.32
CA ASP A 62 -12.60 5.79 0.63
C ASP A 62 -12.18 5.85 -0.86
N ILE A 63 -11.27 4.98 -1.28
CA ILE A 63 -10.77 4.86 -2.66
C ILE A 63 -11.15 3.50 -3.25
N ASN A 64 -10.54 2.43 -2.74
CA ASN A 64 -10.78 1.04 -3.15
C ASN A 64 -10.26 0.09 -2.06
N GLU A 65 -11.05 -0.91 -1.69
CA GLU A 65 -10.70 -1.89 -0.64
C GLU A 65 -9.52 -2.81 -0.99
N LYS A 66 -9.06 -2.79 -2.25
CA LYS A 66 -7.85 -3.48 -2.72
C LYS A 66 -6.59 -2.63 -2.64
N LEU A 67 -6.69 -1.41 -2.12
CA LEU A 67 -5.54 -0.55 -1.87
C LEU A 67 -5.37 -0.36 -0.37
N ALA A 68 -4.13 -0.38 0.11
CA ALA A 68 -3.76 0.09 1.43
C ALA A 68 -3.34 1.57 1.35
N HIS A 69 -3.60 2.34 2.40
CA HIS A 69 -3.24 3.75 2.54
C HIS A 69 -2.34 3.97 3.75
N ILE A 70 -1.21 4.63 3.52
CA ILE A 70 -0.31 5.10 4.57
C ILE A 70 0.05 6.56 4.33
N ILE A 71 0.47 7.24 5.42
CA ILE A 71 1.05 8.57 5.34
C ILE A 71 2.55 8.42 5.56
N MET A 72 3.34 8.86 4.58
CA MET A 72 4.80 8.96 4.67
C MET A 72 5.19 10.41 4.91
N LEU A 73 6.23 10.62 5.70
CA LEU A 73 6.89 11.92 5.87
C LEU A 73 8.26 11.83 5.21
N ASP A 74 8.58 12.80 4.37
CA ASP A 74 9.91 12.92 3.76
C ASP A 74 10.91 13.60 4.72
N GLU A 75 12.13 13.86 4.24
CA GLU A 75 13.19 14.52 5.01
C GLU A 75 12.84 15.97 5.41
N ASN A 76 11.92 16.61 4.70
CA ASN A 76 11.43 17.97 4.96
C ASN A 76 10.18 18.01 5.86
N ASN A 77 9.70 16.84 6.32
CA ASN A 77 8.39 16.64 6.96
C ASN A 77 7.18 16.94 6.07
N ASP A 78 7.35 16.94 4.75
CA ASP A 78 6.24 17.00 3.83
C ASP A 78 5.48 15.67 3.86
N LYS A 79 4.15 15.78 3.84
CA LYS A 79 3.24 14.63 3.92
C LYS A 79 2.95 14.09 2.53
N HIS A 80 3.10 12.78 2.42
CA HIS A 80 2.76 12.00 1.25
C HIS A 80 1.66 11.00 1.61
N ASP A 81 0.50 11.10 0.95
CA ASP A 81 -0.51 10.06 0.97
C ASP A 81 -0.07 8.97 -0.03
N ILE A 82 0.33 7.80 0.48
CA ILE A 82 0.79 6.67 -0.35
C ILE A 82 -0.29 5.60 -0.37
N PHE A 83 -0.69 5.20 -1.57
CA PHE A 83 -1.60 4.07 -1.80
C PHE A 83 -0.86 2.97 -2.54
N PHE A 84 -1.07 1.71 -2.16
CA PHE A 84 -0.47 0.57 -2.86
C PHE A 84 -1.38 -0.66 -2.80
N SER A 85 -1.21 -1.58 -3.75
CA SER A 85 -2.09 -2.75 -3.86
C SER A 85 -1.98 -3.72 -2.69
N GLU A 86 -3.14 -4.22 -2.28
CA GLU A 86 -3.33 -5.35 -1.36
C GLU A 86 -3.35 -6.70 -2.10
N ILE A 87 -3.19 -6.71 -3.43
CA ILE A 87 -3.18 -7.93 -4.23
C ILE A 87 -1.74 -8.36 -4.49
N ALA A 88 -1.41 -9.59 -4.12
CA ALA A 88 -0.07 -10.13 -4.30
C ALA A 88 0.29 -10.27 -5.78
N GLY A 89 1.41 -9.64 -6.18
CA GLY A 89 1.87 -9.65 -7.57
C GLY A 89 1.36 -8.47 -8.40
N GLU A 90 0.43 -7.67 -7.86
CA GLU A 90 -0.03 -6.45 -8.50
C GLU A 90 0.94 -5.30 -8.20
N HIS A 91 1.39 -4.61 -9.25
CA HIS A 91 2.28 -3.48 -9.17
C HIS A 91 1.48 -2.19 -9.39
N CYS A 92 1.00 -1.64 -8.27
CA CYS A 92 0.26 -0.39 -8.24
C CYS A 92 0.70 0.41 -7.02
N THR A 93 1.16 1.64 -7.26
CA THR A 93 1.46 2.60 -6.20
C THR A 93 1.12 4.01 -6.64
N PHE A 94 0.41 4.75 -5.79
CA PHE A 94 0.17 6.17 -5.94
C PHE A 94 0.87 6.94 -4.83
N ASN A 95 1.57 8.01 -5.19
CA ASN A 95 2.16 8.97 -4.28
C ASN A 95 1.50 10.32 -4.50
N ILE A 96 0.76 10.80 -3.49
CA ILE A 96 0.07 12.09 -3.55
C ILE A 96 0.74 13.05 -2.59
N SER A 97 1.26 14.16 -3.13
CA SER A 97 1.85 15.25 -2.36
C SER A 97 1.36 16.59 -2.87
N GLY A 98 0.77 17.39 -1.97
CA GLY A 98 0.19 18.69 -2.30
C GLY A 98 -0.92 18.58 -3.36
N LYS A 99 -0.60 18.98 -4.60
CA LYS A 99 -1.53 18.94 -5.74
C LYS A 99 -1.13 17.97 -6.84
N THR A 100 -0.12 17.14 -6.58
CA THR A 100 0.45 16.23 -7.57
C THR A 100 0.15 14.79 -7.17
N ILE A 101 -0.24 13.99 -8.15
CA ILE A 101 -0.38 12.55 -8.05
C ILE A 101 0.61 11.90 -9.00
N GLU A 102 1.51 11.11 -8.43
CA GLU A 102 2.46 10.27 -9.16
C GLU A 102 1.96 8.83 -9.09
N LYS A 103 1.98 8.12 -10.22
CA LYS A 103 1.56 6.72 -10.31
C LYS A 103 2.70 5.86 -10.83
N MET A 104 2.88 4.71 -10.21
CA MET A 104 3.94 3.75 -10.49
C MET A 104 3.35 2.35 -10.60
N GLY A 105 3.97 1.53 -11.46
CA GLY A 105 3.55 0.16 -11.73
C GLY A 105 2.52 0.05 -12.86
N GLU A 106 2.53 -1.09 -13.54
CA GLU A 106 1.72 -1.40 -14.71
C GLU A 106 0.22 -1.47 -14.40
N ASP A 107 -0.16 -1.87 -13.18
CA ASP A 107 -1.56 -2.05 -12.77
C ASP A 107 -2.18 -0.76 -12.21
N ALA A 108 -1.41 0.33 -12.09
CA ALA A 108 -1.92 1.57 -11.51
C ALA A 108 -3.06 2.22 -12.31
N GLU A 109 -3.11 1.99 -13.63
CA GLU A 109 -4.16 2.58 -14.47
C GLU A 109 -5.56 2.09 -14.08
N ASP A 110 -5.67 0.84 -13.61
CA ASP A 110 -6.94 0.21 -13.21
C ASP A 110 -7.62 0.91 -12.03
N TYR A 111 -6.84 1.67 -11.26
CA TYR A 111 -7.33 2.35 -10.05
C TYR A 111 -7.57 3.85 -10.25
N LEU A 112 -7.14 4.43 -11.36
CA LEU A 112 -7.16 5.88 -11.56
C LEU A 112 -8.58 6.48 -11.46
N ASP A 113 -9.58 5.77 -11.97
CA ASP A 113 -10.97 6.20 -11.93
C ASP A 113 -11.56 6.28 -10.52
N TYR A 114 -11.02 5.52 -9.55
CA TYR A 114 -11.43 5.61 -8.15
C TYR A 114 -10.98 6.93 -7.54
N PHE A 115 -9.76 7.38 -7.84
CA PHE A 115 -9.25 8.68 -7.39
C PHE A 115 -10.03 9.86 -7.99
N LYS A 116 -10.41 9.78 -9.28
CA LYS A 116 -11.26 10.79 -9.94
C LYS A 116 -12.64 10.93 -9.31
N ARG A 117 -13.17 9.85 -8.70
CA ARG A 117 -14.47 9.82 -8.04
C ARG A 117 -14.39 10.16 -6.55
N SER A 118 -13.20 10.11 -5.96
CA SER A 118 -13.00 10.37 -4.53
C SER A 118 -13.26 11.84 -4.17
N ASP A 119 -13.91 12.10 -3.04
CA ASP A 119 -14.17 13.48 -2.62
C ASP A 119 -12.90 14.26 -2.28
N LYS A 120 -11.86 13.56 -1.81
CA LYS A 120 -10.59 14.15 -1.39
C LYS A 120 -9.67 14.45 -2.57
N TYR A 121 -9.57 13.56 -3.57
CA TYR A 121 -8.55 13.63 -4.62
C TYR A 121 -9.09 13.95 -6.02
N LYS A 122 -10.41 14.02 -6.23
CA LYS A 122 -11.01 14.32 -7.55
C LYS A 122 -10.49 15.58 -8.25
N ASN A 123 -10.01 16.57 -7.51
CA ASN A 123 -9.51 17.83 -8.07
C ASN A 123 -8.01 17.80 -8.43
N LEU A 124 -7.34 16.64 -8.31
CA LEU A 124 -5.91 16.46 -8.57
C LEU A 124 -5.61 15.77 -9.91
N LEU A 125 -6.65 15.30 -10.59
CA LEU A 125 -6.64 14.55 -11.86
C LEU A 125 -7.56 15.23 -12.87
#